data_AF-A0A816L9K7-F1
#
_entry.id   AF-A0A816L9K7-F1
#
_cell.length_a   1.000
_cell.length_b   1.000
_cell.length_c   1.000
_cell.angle_alpha   90.00
_cell.angle_beta   90.00
_cell.angle_gamma   90.00
#
_symmetry.space_group_name_H-M   'P 1'
#
loop_
_entity.id
_entity.type
_entity.pdbx_description
1 polymer ?
#
loop_
_entity_poly.entity_id
_entity_poly.type
_entity_poly.pdbx_seq_one_letter_code
_entity_poly.pdbx_strand_id
1 'polypeptide(L)'
;MKSVLPGQELGGEFPIRDVNTGEGGILQVCLEGICLTFENDKEFIELQKIRKCTTRKGDIFVLEEFGIDQEIKHRVFGFISIFHSFFWITLGELLTLRTCDAGIRSLQAIIRSS
;
A
#
# COMPACT_ATOMS: atom_id res chain seq x y z
N MET A 1 -13.81 -8.85 -23.01
CA MET A 1 -12.42 -9.25 -22.77
C MET A 1 -11.86 -8.28 -21.74
N LYS A 2 -11.75 -8.68 -20.46
CA LYS A 2 -11.28 -7.78 -19.39
C LYS A 2 -9.80 -7.49 -19.64
N SER A 3 -9.49 -6.23 -19.90
CA SER A 3 -8.13 -5.71 -20.00
C SER A 3 -7.45 -5.87 -18.65
N VAL A 4 -6.66 -6.92 -18.51
CA VAL A 4 -5.66 -7.02 -17.45
C VAL A 4 -4.68 -5.87 -17.70
N LEU A 5 -4.66 -4.91 -16.77
CA LEU A 5 -3.65 -3.85 -16.81
C LEU A 5 -2.28 -4.50 -16.61
N PRO A 6 -1.26 -4.14 -17.41
CA PRO A 6 0.11 -4.61 -17.19
C PRO A 6 0.53 -4.16 -15.78
N GLY A 7 0.79 -5.11 -14.88
CA GLY A 7 1.12 -4.84 -13.47
C GLY A 7 0.43 -5.75 -12.44
N GLN A 8 -0.56 -6.57 -12.85
CA GLN A 8 -1.34 -7.43 -11.93
C GLN A 8 -0.56 -8.61 -11.31
N GLU A 9 0.72 -8.80 -11.62
CA GLU A 9 1.44 -10.04 -11.31
C GLU A 9 2.28 -9.99 -10.01
N LEU A 10 2.49 -8.80 -9.40
CA LEU A 10 3.37 -8.66 -8.23
C LEU A 10 2.83 -7.67 -7.19
N GLY A 11 1.82 -8.10 -6.43
CA GLY A 11 1.42 -7.42 -5.20
C GLY A 11 -0.08 -7.18 -5.15
N GLY A 12 -0.72 -7.79 -4.16
CA GLY A 12 -2.16 -7.70 -3.97
C GLY A 12 -2.68 -6.27 -3.78
N GLU A 13 -3.99 -6.16 -3.76
CA GLU A 13 -4.70 -4.93 -3.39
C GLU A 13 -4.87 -4.91 -1.87
N PHE A 14 -4.39 -3.85 -1.23
CA PHE A 14 -4.42 -3.70 0.21
C PHE A 14 -5.38 -2.56 0.59
N PRO A 15 -6.46 -2.84 1.33
CA PRO A 15 -7.33 -1.77 1.81
C PRO A 15 -6.60 -0.92 2.84
N ILE A 16 -6.56 0.38 2.58
CA ILE A 16 -5.91 1.39 3.41
C ILE A 16 -6.91 2.47 3.83
N ARG A 17 -6.56 3.24 4.85
CA ARG A 17 -7.25 4.44 5.28
C ARG A 17 -6.22 5.55 5.42
N ASP A 18 -6.42 6.68 4.77
CA ASP A 18 -5.57 7.84 5.03
C ASP A 18 -5.80 8.32 6.47
N VAL A 19 -4.71 8.49 7.23
CA VAL A 19 -4.80 8.86 8.65
C VAL A 19 -5.13 10.35 8.83
N ASN A 20 -4.78 11.18 7.86
CA ASN A 20 -5.03 12.62 7.93
C ASN A 20 -6.46 12.95 7.53
N THR A 21 -6.97 12.36 6.44
CA THR A 21 -8.33 12.64 5.95
C THR A 21 -9.37 11.68 6.52
N GLY A 22 -8.96 10.49 6.95
CA GLY A 22 -9.86 9.42 7.38
C GLY A 22 -10.51 8.66 6.23
N GLU A 23 -10.21 9.00 4.98
CA GLU A 23 -10.79 8.37 3.80
C GLU A 23 -10.26 6.95 3.60
N GLY A 24 -11.16 6.02 3.29
CA GLY A 24 -10.82 4.66 2.90
C GLY A 24 -10.38 4.61 1.44
N GLY A 25 -9.44 3.72 1.15
CA GLY A 25 -8.94 3.49 -0.19
C GLY A 25 -8.33 2.11 -0.33
N ILE A 26 -7.78 1.86 -1.52
CA ILE A 26 -7.08 0.65 -1.90
C ILE A 26 -5.69 1.06 -2.38
N LEU A 27 -4.68 0.44 -1.78
CA LEU A 27 -3.29 0.53 -2.20
C LEU A 27 -2.96 -0.71 -3.01
N GLN A 28 -2.63 -0.51 -4.28
CA GLN A 28 -2.19 -1.56 -5.18
C GLN A 28 -0.70 -1.36 -5.47
N VAL A 29 0.03 -2.47 -5.47
CA VAL A 29 1.47 -2.51 -5.69
C VAL A 29 1.76 -3.04 -7.08
N CYS A 30 2.60 -2.34 -7.84
CA CYS A 30 3.04 -2.75 -9.17
C CYS A 30 4.57 -2.68 -9.28
N LEU A 31 5.12 -3.26 -10.36
CA LEU A 31 6.55 -3.19 -10.68
C LEU A 31 7.03 -1.76 -10.98
N GLU A 32 6.12 -0.88 -11.39
CA GLU A 32 6.41 0.49 -11.79
C GLU A 32 6.16 1.50 -10.66
N GLY A 33 5.40 1.13 -9.62
CA GLY A 33 4.95 2.09 -8.61
C GLY A 33 3.90 1.56 -7.64
N ILE A 34 3.23 2.50 -7.00
CA ILE A 34 2.09 2.26 -6.13
C ILE A 34 0.90 3.04 -6.69
N CYS A 35 -0.23 2.36 -6.82
CA CYS A 35 -1.50 2.98 -7.18
C CYS A 35 -2.36 3.12 -5.92
N LEU A 36 -2.79 4.33 -5.62
CA LEU A 36 -3.71 4.65 -4.54
C LEU A 36 -5.07 4.97 -5.17
N THR A 37 -6.09 4.21 -4.78
CA THR A 37 -7.48 4.44 -5.20
C THR A 37 -8.32 4.77 -3.98
N PHE A 38 -8.72 6.02 -3.84
CA PHE A 38 -9.70 6.48 -2.85
C PHE A 38 -11.10 6.53 -3.48
N GLU A 39 -12.11 6.81 -2.67
CA GLU A 39 -13.51 6.83 -3.12
C GLU A 39 -13.75 7.83 -4.27
N ASN A 40 -13.09 8.98 -4.22
CA ASN A 40 -13.28 10.06 -5.20
C ASN A 40 -12.03 10.35 -6.05
N ASP A 41 -10.89 9.75 -5.72
CA ASP A 41 -9.61 10.09 -6.32
C ASP A 41 -8.77 8.86 -6.63
N LYS A 42 -7.98 8.92 -7.70
CA LYS A 42 -7.02 7.87 -8.07
C LYS A 42 -5.69 8.51 -8.38
N GLU A 43 -4.68 8.11 -7.63
CA GLU A 43 -3.34 8.66 -7.72
C GLU A 43 -2.34 7.54 -7.97
N PHE A 44 -1.46 7.73 -8.95
CA PHE A 44 -0.38 6.81 -9.25
C PHE A 44 0.97 7.43 -8.89
N ILE A 45 1.71 6.77 -8.01
CA ILE A 45 3.02 7.20 -7.53
C ILE A 45 4.06 6.25 -8.12
N GLU A 46 4.82 6.76 -9.07
CA GLU A 46 5.94 6.03 -9.69
C GLU A 46 7.03 5.70 -8.67
N LEU A 47 7.69 4.54 -8.81
CA LEU A 47 8.78 4.10 -7.93
C LEU A 47 9.88 5.16 -7.78
N GLN A 48 10.21 5.91 -8.84
CA GLN A 48 11.25 6.94 -8.80
C GLN A 48 10.90 8.10 -7.86
N LYS A 49 9.61 8.36 -7.65
CA LYS A 49 9.14 9.37 -6.70
C LYS A 49 9.09 8.82 -5.28
N ILE A 50 9.12 7.51 -5.08
CA ILE A 50 9.07 6.90 -3.76
C ILE A 50 10.48 6.90 -3.18
N ARG A 51 10.70 7.77 -2.19
CA ARG A 51 11.95 7.82 -1.44
C ARG A 51 12.08 6.61 -0.52
N LYS A 52 11.01 6.33 0.21
CA LYS A 52 11.00 5.31 1.25
C LYS A 52 9.57 4.93 1.59
N CYS A 53 9.35 3.66 1.91
CA CYS A 53 8.12 3.23 2.53
C CYS A 53 8.45 2.41 3.78
N THR A 54 7.62 2.46 4.83
CA THR A 54 7.85 1.73 6.08
C THR A 54 6.53 1.40 6.77
N THR A 55 6.39 0.17 7.26
CA THR A 55 5.27 -0.21 8.12
C THR A 55 5.67 -0.09 9.59
N ARG A 56 4.91 0.66 10.38
CA ARG A 56 5.05 0.80 11.84
C ARG A 56 3.95 0.02 12.54
N LYS A 57 4.32 -0.74 13.58
CA LYS A 57 3.40 -1.49 14.45
C LYS A 57 2.46 -2.46 13.71
N GLY A 58 2.79 -2.89 12.49
CA GLY A 58 1.98 -3.83 11.70
C GLY A 58 0.79 -3.21 10.98
N ASP A 59 0.19 -2.15 11.54
CA ASP A 59 -1.07 -1.59 11.04
C ASP A 59 -0.93 -0.22 10.35
N ILE A 60 0.22 0.45 10.48
CA ILE A 60 0.43 1.80 9.92
C ILE A 60 1.50 1.74 8.82
N PHE A 61 1.12 2.06 7.59
CA PHE A 61 2.02 2.25 6.47
C PHE A 61 2.38 3.73 6.31
N VAL A 62 3.67 4.03 6.21
CA VAL A 62 4.19 5.38 5.98
C VAL A 62 4.89 5.38 4.64
N LEU A 63 4.42 6.20 3.71
CA LEU A 63 5.01 6.43 2.41
C LEU A 63 5.67 7.81 2.39
N GLU A 64 6.93 7.85 1.98
CA GLU A 64 7.69 9.07 1.77
C GLU A 64 7.93 9.21 0.28
N GLU A 65 7.37 10.25 -0.33
CA GLU A 65 7.52 10.55 -1.74
C GLU A 65 8.19 11.91 -1.97
N PHE A 66 8.87 12.06 -3.10
CA PHE A 66 9.45 13.31 -3.57
C PHE A 66 8.37 14.14 -4.26
N GLY A 67 8.08 15.31 -3.69
CA GLY A 67 7.26 16.34 -4.32
C GLY A 67 7.98 17.01 -5.50
N ILE A 68 7.25 17.88 -6.18
CA ILE A 68 7.73 18.60 -7.37
C ILE A 68 8.97 19.45 -7.05
N ASP A 69 9.01 20.06 -5.86
CA ASP A 69 10.13 20.89 -5.38
C ASP A 69 11.20 20.12 -4.59
N GLN A 70 11.29 18.79 -4.76
CA GLN A 70 12.13 17.91 -3.93
C GLN A 70 11.75 17.90 -2.43
N GLU A 71 10.64 18.53 -2.06
CA GLU A 71 10.07 18.43 -0.72
C GLU A 71 9.57 17.01 -0.46
N ILE A 72 9.87 16.47 0.72
CA ILE A 72 9.45 15.11 1.07
C ILE A 72 8.03 15.17 1.64
N LYS A 73 7.09 14.56 0.92
CA LYS A 73 5.73 14.37 1.41
C LYS A 73 5.64 13.07 2.17
N HIS A 74 5.14 13.15 3.39
CA HIS A 74 4.89 12.01 4.26
C HIS A 74 3.41 11.67 4.24
N ARG A 75 3.05 10.52 3.68
CA ARG A 75 1.69 9.98 3.71
C ARG A 75 1.61 8.85 4.71
N VAL A 76 0.60 8.89 5.57
CA VAL A 76 0.39 7.91 6.63
C VAL A 76 -0.94 7.24 6.39
N PHE A 77 -0.90 5.94 6.19
CA PHE A 77 -2.03 5.10 5.88
C PHE A 77 -2.19 4.03 6.98
N GLY A 78 -3.39 3.85 7.50
CA GLY A 78 -3.73 2.70 8.33
C GLY A 78 -4.24 1.57 7.44
N PHE A 79 -3.76 0.34 7.63
CA PHE A 79 -4.38 -0.81 6.97
C PHE A 79 -5.75 -1.07 7.60
N ILE A 80 -6.77 -1.20 6.77
CA ILE A 80 -8.09 -1.59 7.24
C ILE A 80 -8.12 -3.12 7.24
N SER A 81 -8.12 -3.71 8.44
CA SER A 81 -8.39 -5.15 8.58
C SER A 81 -9.82 -5.45 8.11
N ILE A 82 -9.98 -5.84 6.85
CA ILE A 82 -11.27 -6.22 6.22
C ILE A 82 -11.85 -7.54 6.76
N PHE A 83 -11.33 -8.08 7.86
CA PHE A 83 -11.77 -9.36 8.44
C PHE A 83 -12.94 -9.25 9.42
N HIS A 84 -13.71 -8.16 9.40
CA HIS A 84 -14.90 -8.02 10.25
C HIS A 84 -16.20 -8.49 9.57
N SER A 85 -16.16 -9.63 8.86
CA SER A 85 -17.33 -10.49 8.69
C SER A 85 -16.91 -11.92 8.32
N PHE A 86 -16.95 -12.78 9.35
CA PHE A 86 -17.17 -14.22 9.28
C PHE A 86 -16.28 -15.07 8.33
N PHE A 87 -15.04 -15.37 8.75
CA PHE A 87 -14.52 -16.74 8.63
C PHE A 87 -13.28 -16.99 9.54
N TRP A 88 -13.54 -17.76 10.61
CA TRP A 88 -12.65 -18.55 11.47
C TRP A 88 -11.66 -17.89 12.45
N ILE A 89 -11.83 -18.38 13.68
CA ILE A 89 -11.28 -17.99 14.97
C ILE A 89 -9.86 -18.58 15.14
N THR A 90 -8.98 -17.83 15.81
CA THR A 90 -7.67 -18.23 16.40
C THR A 90 -6.44 -18.50 15.50
N LEU A 91 -6.43 -18.15 14.22
CA LEU A 91 -5.18 -18.14 13.42
C LEU A 91 -5.04 -16.96 12.43
N GLY A 92 -6.07 -16.10 12.33
CA GLY A 92 -6.22 -15.09 11.29
C GLY A 92 -5.43 -13.79 11.51
N GLU A 93 -5.25 -13.32 12.75
CA GLU A 93 -4.50 -12.07 13.04
C GLU A 93 -3.02 -12.16 12.63
N LEU A 94 -2.44 -13.36 12.62
CA LEU A 94 -1.04 -13.54 12.24
C LEU A 94 -0.85 -13.61 10.72
N LEU A 95 -1.88 -13.92 9.94
CA LEU A 95 -1.76 -14.09 8.49
C LEU A 95 -1.97 -12.78 7.72
N THR A 96 -2.92 -11.94 8.12
CA THR A 96 -3.10 -10.59 7.52
C THR A 96 -1.92 -9.69 7.77
N LEU A 97 -1.36 -9.72 8.99
CA LEU A 97 -0.13 -8.98 9.31
C LEU A 97 1.05 -9.47 8.44
N ARG A 98 1.12 -10.78 8.15
CA ARG A 98 2.20 -11.38 7.33
C ARG A 98 2.04 -11.11 5.84
N THR A 99 0.82 -11.07 5.29
CA THR A 99 0.61 -10.82 3.85
C THR A 99 0.84 -9.36 3.47
N CYS A 100 0.43 -8.41 4.33
CA CYS A 100 0.70 -6.99 4.12
C CYS A 100 2.19 -6.67 4.29
N ASP A 101 2.84 -7.27 5.29
CA ASP A 101 4.28 -7.12 5.53
C ASP A 101 5.11 -7.73 4.39
N ALA A 102 4.70 -8.86 3.80
CA ALA A 102 5.37 -9.44 2.63
C ALA A 102 5.28 -8.55 1.38
N GLY A 103 4.11 -7.97 1.10
CA GLY A 103 3.93 -7.05 -0.03
C GLY A 103 4.75 -5.77 0.11
N ILE A 104 4.74 -5.16 1.30
CA ILE A 104 5.56 -3.98 1.59
C ILE A 104 7.06 -4.31 1.59
N ARG A 105 7.47 -5.47 2.09
CA ARG A 105 8.89 -5.91 2.02
C ARG A 105 9.36 -6.11 0.60
N SER A 106 8.53 -6.67 -0.27
CA SER A 106 8.84 -6.79 -1.70
C SER A 106 9.00 -5.41 -2.34
N LEU A 107 8.11 -4.46 -2.04
CA LEU A 107 8.28 -3.06 -2.45
C LEU A 107 9.58 -2.45 -1.92
N GLN A 108 9.88 -2.63 -0.64
CA GLN A 108 11.12 -2.14 -0.04
C GLN A 108 12.36 -2.76 -0.68
N ALA A 109 12.30 -4.04 -1.10
CA ALA A 109 13.37 -4.70 -1.83
C ALA A 109 13.54 -4.13 -3.24
N ILE A 110 12.44 -3.84 -3.94
CA ILE A 110 12.44 -3.21 -5.26
C ILE A 110 12.99 -1.77 -5.17
N ILE A 111 12.49 -0.96 -4.24
CA ILE A 111 12.96 0.43 -4.00
C ILE A 111 14.44 0.47 -3.63
N ARG A 112 14.95 -0.53 -2.89
CA ARG A 112 16.38 -0.63 -2.55
C ARG A 112 17.28 -1.13 -3.69
N SER A 113 16.71 -1.79 -4.68
CA SER A 113 17.44 -2.37 -5.81
C SER A 113 17.50 -1.45 -7.04
N SER A 114 16.73 -0.35 -7.04
CA SER A 114 16.74 0.69 -8.07
C SER A 114 17.63 1.87 -7.68
#